data_AF-A0A1U8JVN3-F1
#
_entry.id   AF-A0A1U8JVN3-F1
#
_cell.length_a   1.000
_cell.length_b   1.000
_cell.length_c   1.000
_cell.angle_alpha   90.00
_cell.angle_beta   90.00
_cell.angle_gamma   90.00
#
_symmetry.space_group_name_H-M   'P 1'
#
loop_
_entity.id
_entity.type
_entity.pdbx_description
1 polymer ?
#
loop_
_entity_poly.entity_id
_entity_poly.type
_entity_poly.pdbx_seq_one_letter_code
_entity_poly.pdbx_strand_id
1 'polypeptide(L)'
;MSEFERANLISWARQLAYNGRLLELVDPSIHSLDKDQALLCITIALLCLQRSPSKRSTMKEIVDMLSGEAEPPHLPFEFSPSPPSNFLFKSRKKARTNSCQNGEEEKKAAYIIS
;
A
#
# COMPACT_ATOMS: atom_id res chain seq x y z
N MET A 1 -22.09 -26.94 16.66
CA MET A 1 -21.38 -25.72 17.12
C MET A 1 -21.34 -24.81 15.91
N SER A 2 -22.03 -23.67 16.01
CA SER A 2 -22.58 -22.90 14.89
C SER A 2 -21.52 -22.22 14.03
N GLU A 3 -21.77 -22.16 12.74
CA GLU A 3 -20.99 -21.54 11.63
C GLU A 3 -20.36 -20.16 11.92
N PHE A 4 -20.81 -19.46 12.97
CA PHE A 4 -20.32 -18.17 13.44
C PHE A 4 -19.05 -18.20 14.30
N GLU A 5 -18.55 -19.37 14.72
CA GLU A 5 -17.53 -19.48 15.77
C GLU A 5 -16.15 -18.87 15.44
N ARG A 6 -15.90 -18.37 14.22
CA ARG A 6 -14.67 -17.58 13.90
C ARG A 6 -14.87 -16.50 12.84
N ALA A 7 -15.95 -15.70 12.93
CA ALA A 7 -16.08 -14.52 12.08
C ALA A 7 -14.98 -13.48 12.45
N ASN A 8 -13.96 -13.34 11.61
CA ASN A 8 -12.91 -12.32 11.78
C ASN A 8 -13.11 -11.21 10.76
N LEU A 9 -13.62 -10.06 11.21
CA LEU A 9 -13.90 -8.89 10.37
C LEU A 9 -12.67 -8.42 9.59
N ILE A 10 -11.49 -8.46 10.23
CA ILE A 10 -10.25 -8.01 9.60
C ILE A 10 -9.84 -8.97 8.47
N SER A 11 -10.01 -10.27 8.68
CA SER A 11 -9.75 -11.28 7.65
C SER A 11 -10.66 -11.08 6.44
N TRP A 12 -11.96 -10.86 6.69
CA TRP A 12 -12.93 -10.59 5.63
C TRP A 12 -12.63 -9.28 4.89
N ALA A 13 -12.35 -8.19 5.62
CA ALA A 13 -11.97 -6.91 5.03
C ALA A 13 -10.73 -7.00 4.15
N ARG A 14 -9.70 -7.73 4.59
CA ARG A 14 -8.51 -8.00 3.76
C ARG A 14 -8.86 -8.76 2.49
N GLN A 15 -9.68 -9.81 2.60
CA GLN A 15 -10.11 -10.59 1.43
C GLN A 15 -10.90 -9.72 0.43
N LEU A 16 -11.78 -8.84 0.91
CA LEU A 16 -12.47 -7.88 0.05
C LEU A 16 -11.51 -6.89 -0.62
N ALA A 17 -10.49 -6.43 0.12
CA ALA A 17 -9.44 -5.56 -0.42
C ALA A 17 -8.67 -6.23 -1.57
N TYR A 18 -8.22 -7.47 -1.34
CA TYR A 18 -7.58 -8.29 -2.38
C TYR A 18 -8.44 -8.46 -3.63
N ASN A 19 -9.75 -8.57 -3.48
CA ASN A 19 -10.69 -8.74 -4.60
C ASN A 19 -11.17 -7.42 -5.21
N GLY A 20 -10.72 -6.26 -4.70
CA GLY A 20 -11.22 -4.95 -5.13
C GLY A 20 -12.70 -4.69 -4.80
N ARG A 21 -13.28 -5.43 -3.85
CA ARG A 21 -14.71 -5.39 -3.47
C ARG A 21 -14.94 -4.68 -2.13
N LEU A 22 -14.20 -3.59 -1.88
CA LEU A 22 -14.25 -2.89 -0.58
C LEU A 22 -15.64 -2.39 -0.18
N LEU A 23 -16.46 -1.98 -1.13
CA LEU A 23 -17.81 -1.47 -0.85
C LEU A 23 -18.74 -2.50 -0.20
N GLU A 24 -18.43 -3.80 -0.29
CA GLU A 24 -19.21 -4.85 0.39
C GLU A 24 -18.98 -4.90 1.90
N LEU A 25 -17.95 -4.20 2.38
CA LEU A 25 -17.71 -4.03 3.82
C LEU A 25 -18.65 -3.01 4.44
N VAL A 26 -19.29 -2.17 3.63
CA VAL A 26 -20.15 -1.09 4.12
C VAL A 26 -21.46 -1.65 4.65
N ASP A 27 -21.90 -1.11 5.79
CA ASP A 27 -23.17 -1.48 6.40
C ASP A 27 -24.36 -1.18 5.45
N PRO A 28 -25.20 -2.18 5.11
CA PRO A 28 -26.36 -2.01 4.24
C PRO A 28 -27.42 -1.04 4.77
N SER A 29 -27.42 -0.73 6.08
CA SER A 29 -28.38 0.20 6.69
C SER A 29 -28.08 1.68 6.42
N ILE A 30 -26.95 2.00 5.78
CA ILE A 30 -26.58 3.38 5.42
C ILE A 30 -27.30 3.78 4.13
N HIS A 31 -28.29 4.67 4.24
CA HIS A 31 -29.18 5.02 3.13
C HIS A 31 -28.59 6.05 2.16
N SER A 32 -27.67 6.91 2.60
CA SER A 32 -27.08 8.00 1.82
C SER A 32 -25.55 7.91 1.81
N LEU A 33 -25.04 6.77 1.35
CA LEU A 33 -23.61 6.50 1.33
C LEU A 33 -22.91 7.25 0.19
N ASP A 34 -21.94 8.09 0.54
CA ASP A 34 -20.92 8.55 -0.40
C ASP A 34 -19.87 7.45 -0.59
N LYS A 35 -19.79 6.92 -1.81
CA LYS A 35 -18.92 5.78 -2.14
C LYS A 35 -17.44 6.13 -2.02
N ASP A 36 -17.05 7.35 -2.37
CA ASP A 36 -15.65 7.76 -2.38
C ASP A 36 -15.17 7.97 -0.94
N GLN A 37 -16.01 8.59 -0.10
CA GLN A 37 -15.75 8.71 1.34
C GLN A 37 -15.71 7.34 2.04
N ALA A 38 -16.59 6.41 1.65
CA ALA A 38 -16.59 5.05 2.18
C ALA A 38 -15.30 4.30 1.81
N LEU A 39 -14.88 4.38 0.54
CA LEU A 39 -13.62 3.79 0.07
C LEU A 39 -12.41 4.39 0.78
N LEU A 40 -12.40 5.71 0.96
CA LEU A 40 -11.36 6.42 1.73
C LEU A 40 -11.27 5.87 3.16
N CYS A 41 -12.40 5.84 3.87
CA CYS A 41 -12.47 5.35 5.25
C CYS A 41 -11.97 3.91 5.39
N ILE A 42 -12.41 3.03 4.49
CA ILE A 42 -12.01 1.62 4.50
C ILE A 42 -10.50 1.48 4.19
N THR A 43 -9.99 2.26 3.24
CA THR A 43 -8.56 2.25 2.89
C THR A 43 -7.70 2.70 4.06
N ILE A 44 -8.07 3.79 4.73
CA ILE A 44 -7.40 4.27 5.94
C ILE A 44 -7.44 3.22 7.04
N ALA A 45 -8.60 2.58 7.26
CA ALA A 45 -8.73 1.51 8.25
C ALA A 45 -7.76 0.34 7.95
N LEU A 46 -7.61 -0.05 6.69
CA LEU A 46 -6.67 -1.12 6.27
C LEU A 46 -5.20 -0.73 6.46
N LEU A 47 -4.85 0.56 6.38
CA LEU A 47 -3.52 1.07 6.71
C LEU A 47 -3.26 1.04 8.22
N CYS A 48 -4.27 1.39 9.03
CA CYS A 48 -4.18 1.29 10.49
C CYS A 48 -3.99 -0.16 10.97
N LEU A 49 -4.52 -1.13 10.23
CA LEU A 49 -4.51 -2.55 10.57
C LEU A 49 -3.29 -3.31 10.02
N GLN A 50 -2.28 -2.60 9.50
CA GLN A 50 -1.04 -3.22 9.04
C GLN A 50 -0.34 -3.99 10.17
N ARG A 51 0.16 -5.19 9.84
CA ARG A 51 0.80 -6.07 10.82
C ARG A 51 2.10 -5.49 11.34
N SER A 52 2.88 -4.83 10.47
CA SER A 52 4.06 -4.08 10.88
C SER A 52 3.65 -2.70 11.39
N PRO A 53 4.04 -2.30 12.62
CA PRO A 53 3.71 -0.99 13.15
C PRO A 53 4.34 0.14 12.31
N SER A 54 5.52 -0.09 11.73
CA SER A 54 6.22 0.89 10.88
C SER A 54 5.51 1.17 9.54
N LYS A 55 4.55 0.32 9.14
CA LYS A 55 3.73 0.52 7.93
C LYS A 55 2.38 1.19 8.23
N ARG A 56 2.02 1.38 9.51
CA ARG A 56 0.77 2.04 9.87
C ARG A 56 0.93 3.54 9.67
N SER A 57 -0.07 4.18 9.11
CA SER A 57 -0.13 5.64 9.01
C SER A 57 -0.13 6.27 10.40
N THR A 58 0.50 7.43 10.53
CA THR A 58 0.47 8.22 11.76
C THR A 58 -0.90 8.84 11.97
N MET A 59 -1.27 9.12 13.23
CA MET A 59 -2.56 9.74 13.53
C MET A 59 -2.71 11.12 12.86
N LYS A 60 -1.61 11.86 12.72
CA LYS A 60 -1.60 13.15 12.02
C LYS A 60 -2.00 12.96 10.55
N GLU A 61 -1.33 12.07 9.82
CA GLU A 61 -1.65 11.79 8.41
C GLU A 61 -3.10 11.31 8.24
N ILE A 62 -3.59 10.48 9.17
CA ILE A 62 -4.99 10.01 9.15
C ILE A 62 -5.96 11.19 9.23
N VAL A 63 -5.72 12.14 10.14
CA VAL A 63 -6.57 13.32 10.28
C VAL A 63 -6.45 14.21 9.05
N ASP A 64 -5.24 14.46 8.55
CA ASP A 64 -5.02 15.28 7.35
C ASP A 64 -5.77 14.69 6.13
N MET A 65 -5.76 13.35 5.97
CA MET A 65 -6.51 12.66 4.90
C MET A 65 -8.03 12.74 5.08
N LEU A 66 -8.54 12.60 6.31
CA LEU A 66 -9.98 12.69 6.59
C LEU A 66 -10.52 14.12 6.49
N SER A 67 -9.69 15.12 6.78
CA SER A 67 -10.01 16.55 6.60
C SER A 67 -9.92 17.00 5.13
N GLY A 68 -9.40 16.17 4.23
CA GLY A 68 -9.17 16.52 2.83
C GLY A 68 -7.97 17.45 2.61
N GLU A 69 -7.09 17.58 3.60
CA GLU A 69 -5.86 18.38 3.53
C GLU A 69 -4.71 17.62 2.88
N ALA A 70 -4.80 16.28 2.82
CA ALA A 70 -3.83 15.40 2.16
C ALA A 70 -4.49 14.54 1.07
N GLU A 71 -3.68 14.08 0.12
CA GLU A 71 -4.14 13.19 -0.95
C GLU A 71 -4.60 11.84 -0.38
N PRO A 72 -5.74 11.28 -0.85
CA PRO A 72 -6.24 10.01 -0.38
C PRO A 72 -5.20 8.89 -0.61
N PRO A 73 -5.02 8.00 0.36
CA PRO A 73 -3.99 7.00 0.28
C PRO A 73 -4.36 5.93 -0.75
N HIS A 74 -3.36 5.37 -1.42
CA HIS A 74 -3.54 4.18 -2.22
C HIS A 74 -3.56 2.93 -1.34
N LEU A 75 -4.43 1.98 -1.67
CA LEU A 75 -4.37 0.65 -1.06
C LEU A 75 -2.97 0.07 -1.28
N PRO A 76 -2.32 -0.44 -0.22
CA PRO A 76 -0.99 -0.98 -0.36
C PRO A 76 -1.01 -2.13 -1.35
N PHE A 77 0.08 -2.27 -2.12
CA PHE A 77 0.23 -3.30 -3.14
C PHE A 77 -0.04 -4.73 -2.61
N GLU A 78 0.19 -4.94 -1.31
CA GLU A 78 -0.14 -6.21 -0.64
C GLU A 78 -1.61 -6.59 -0.83
N PHE A 79 -2.55 -5.65 -0.97
CA PHE A 79 -3.96 -5.95 -1.24
C PHE A 79 -4.33 -5.84 -2.72
N SER A 80 -3.36 -5.73 -3.64
CA SER A 80 -3.65 -5.67 -5.07
C SER A 80 -4.09 -7.04 -5.60
N PRO A 81 -5.16 -7.13 -6.42
CA PRO A 81 -5.51 -8.36 -7.14
C PRO A 81 -4.47 -8.73 -8.19
N SER A 82 -3.62 -7.77 -8.59
CA SER A 82 -2.57 -8.02 -9.59
C SER A 82 -1.38 -8.74 -8.95
N PRO A 83 -0.78 -9.74 -9.63
CA PRO A 83 0.37 -10.43 -9.10
C PRO A 83 1.52 -9.44 -8.81
N PRO A 84 2.32 -9.67 -7.74
CA PRO A 84 3.55 -8.93 -7.50
C PRO A 84 4.35 -8.83 -8.78
N SER A 85 4.65 -7.61 -9.21
CA SER A 85 5.57 -7.32 -10.31
C SER A 85 7.01 -7.67 -9.91
N ASN A 86 7.23 -8.94 -9.57
CA ASN A 86 8.54 -9.56 -9.38
C ASN A 86 8.80 -10.61 -10.48
N PHE A 87 8.04 -10.58 -11.59
CA PHE A 87 8.48 -11.19 -12.83
C PHE A 87 9.64 -10.36 -13.39
N LEU A 88 10.79 -10.55 -12.76
CA LEU A 88 12.09 -10.26 -13.29
C LEU A 88 12.23 -11.06 -14.59
N PHE A 89 11.78 -10.50 -15.71
CA PHE A 89 12.20 -10.94 -17.03
C PHE A 89 13.70 -10.64 -17.13
N LYS A 90 14.52 -11.55 -16.58
CA LYS A 90 15.93 -11.68 -16.90
C LYS A 90 16.03 -12.01 -18.38
N SER A 91 15.89 -11.01 -19.24
CA SER A 91 16.41 -11.06 -20.60
C SER A 91 17.92 -11.11 -20.47
N ARG A 92 18.44 -12.34 -20.43
CA ARG A 92 19.87 -12.63 -20.49
C ARG A 92 20.39 -12.20 -21.86
N LYS A 93 20.68 -10.91 -22.04
CA LYS A 93 21.54 -10.45 -23.12
C LYS A 93 22.98 -10.66 -22.67
N LYS A 94 23.58 -11.72 -23.20
CA LYS A 94 25.00 -12.07 -23.01
C LYS A 94 25.85 -11.15 -23.88
N ALA A 95 26.56 -10.20 -23.27
CA ALA A 95 27.78 -9.56 -23.77
C ALA A 95 28.53 -9.01 -22.54
N ARG A 96 29.42 -9.81 -21.94
CA ARG A 96 30.89 -9.73 -22.06
C ARG A 96 31.48 -8.42 -21.50
N THR A 97 32.23 -8.58 -20.39
CA THR A 97 33.45 -7.84 -19.94
C THR A 97 33.28 -6.34 -19.62
N ASN A 98 33.58 -5.78 -18.43
CA ASN A 98 34.70 -5.97 -17.50
C ASN A 98 34.37 -5.50 -16.05
N SER A 99 35.08 -6.08 -15.08
CA SER A 99 35.57 -5.58 -13.76
C SER A 99 35.39 -4.08 -13.41
N CYS A 100 35.31 -3.59 -12.16
CA CYS A 100 35.66 -4.09 -10.82
C CYS A 100 35.14 -3.10 -9.75
N GLN A 101 34.90 -3.62 -8.54
CA GLN A 101 35.22 -3.08 -7.20
C GLN A 101 34.65 -1.73 -6.70
N ASN A 102 33.89 -1.89 -5.60
CA ASN A 102 34.03 -1.27 -4.27
C ASN A 102 34.13 0.26 -4.15
N GLY A 103 33.27 0.81 -3.29
CA GLY A 103 33.34 2.19 -2.85
C GLY A 103 34.46 2.45 -1.85
N GLU A 104 34.89 3.69 -1.79
CA GLU A 104 35.08 4.50 -0.58
C GLU A 104 35.39 5.93 -1.01
N GLU A 105 35.04 6.86 -0.12
CA GLU A 105 35.44 8.26 0.01
C GLU A 105 36.15 8.99 -1.15
N GLU A 106 35.65 10.16 -1.52
CA GLU A 106 36.20 11.41 -0.97
C GLU A 106 35.46 12.63 -1.53
N LYS A 107 35.41 13.65 -0.68
CA LYS A 107 34.67 14.89 -0.87
C LYS A 107 35.51 15.88 -1.71
N LYS A 108 34.77 16.75 -2.39
CA LYS A 108 35.11 18.13 -2.80
C LYS A 108 35.92 18.32 -4.10
N ALA A 109 35.53 19.44 -4.71
CA ALA A 109 36.21 20.24 -5.72
C ALA A 109 36.13 19.70 -7.15
N ALA A 110 35.17 20.24 -7.91
CA ALA A 110 35.50 21.23 -8.93
C ALA A 110 34.25 21.53 -9.78
N TYR A 111 33.58 22.63 -9.43
CA TYR A 111 32.85 23.42 -10.42
C TYR A 111 33.92 24.09 -11.30
N ILE A 112 34.21 23.48 -12.44
CA ILE A 112 34.94 24.00 -13.61
C ILE A 112 34.23 23.25 -14.76
N ILE A 113 33.46 23.86 -15.67
CA ILE A 113 33.87 24.76 -16.76
C ILE A 113 32.62 25.52 -17.25
N SER A 114 32.61 26.85 -17.10
CA SER A 114 32.28 27.88 -18.11
C SER A 114 32.47 29.25 -17.50
#